data_AF-A0A970Q0H2-F1
#
_entry.id   AF-A0A970Q0H2-F1
#
_cell.length_a   1.000
_cell.length_b   1.000
_cell.length_c   1.000
_cell.angle_alpha   90.00
_cell.angle_beta   90.00
_cell.angle_gamma   90.00
#
_symmetry.space_group_name_H-M   'P 1'
#
loop_
_entity.id
_entity.type
_entity.pdbx_description
1 polymer ?
#
loop_
_entity_poly.entity_id
_entity_poly.type
_entity_poly.pdbx_seq_one_letter_code
_entity_poly.pdbx_strand_id
1 'polypeptide(L)'
;MNEAVWDKLREFNAKPFQKREGSRLTAFQNEEKSFMKPLPASPYELVVWSTATVRNDYLITDGINKYSVPFDLIGQEVSVRLTSTTVEAFFQGARVASHPRLKKKQHTPIVNSEHMPDNHKKYLAYSKEAFL
;
A
#
# COMPACT_ATOMS: atom_id res chain seq x y z
N MET A 1 -20.91 -17.32 11.82
CA MET A 1 -21.12 -15.92 12.26
C MET A 1 -21.54 -15.00 11.11
N ASN A 2 -20.93 -15.08 9.92
CA ASN A 2 -21.31 -14.21 8.79
C ASN A 2 -22.64 -14.57 8.12
N GLU A 3 -23.11 -15.82 8.20
CA GLU A 3 -24.36 -16.26 7.55
C GLU A 3 -25.61 -15.52 8.07
N ALA A 4 -25.74 -15.40 9.40
CA ALA A 4 -26.86 -14.67 10.00
C ALA A 4 -26.91 -13.19 9.58
N VAL A 5 -25.74 -12.57 9.34
CA VAL A 5 -25.65 -11.19 8.82
C VAL A 5 -26.19 -11.14 7.40
N TRP A 6 -25.82 -12.10 6.55
CA TRP A 6 -26.32 -12.19 5.18
C TRP A 6 -27.84 -12.42 5.13
N ASP A 7 -28.37 -13.27 5.99
CA ASP A 7 -29.80 -13.55 6.04
C ASP A 7 -30.60 -12.30 6.45
N LYS A 8 -30.14 -11.60 7.50
CA LYS A 8 -30.77 -10.35 7.94
C LYS A 8 -30.66 -9.24 6.90
N LEU A 9 -29.55 -9.18 6.16
CA LEU A 9 -29.39 -8.22 5.07
C LEU A 9 -30.38 -8.49 3.92
N ARG A 10 -30.58 -9.76 3.55
CA ARG A 10 -31.57 -10.14 2.53
C ARG A 10 -32.98 -9.77 2.97
N GLU A 11 -33.35 -10.10 4.20
CA GLU A 11 -34.64 -9.74 4.80
C GLU A 11 -34.87 -8.22 4.77
N PHE A 12 -33.87 -7.45 5.18
CA PHE A 12 -33.93 -5.99 5.21
C PHE A 12 -34.08 -5.36 3.81
N ASN A 13 -33.37 -5.90 2.82
CA ASN A 13 -33.42 -5.40 1.45
C ASN A 13 -34.75 -5.75 0.74
N ALA A 14 -35.33 -6.91 1.06
CA ALA A 14 -36.61 -7.36 0.51
C ALA A 14 -37.82 -6.69 1.17
N LYS A 15 -37.68 -6.18 2.40
CA LYS A 15 -38.77 -5.56 3.16
C LYS A 15 -39.41 -4.38 2.39
N PRO A 16 -40.75 -4.35 2.24
CA PRO A 16 -41.45 -3.25 1.58
C PRO A 16 -41.23 -1.90 2.27
N PHE A 17 -41.26 -0.82 1.48
CA PHE A 17 -41.24 0.53 2.04
C PHE A 17 -42.54 0.87 2.77
N GLN A 18 -42.47 1.82 3.71
CA GLN A 18 -43.64 2.26 4.47
C GLN A 18 -44.50 3.29 3.72
N LYS A 19 -43.90 4.07 2.81
CA LYS A 19 -44.54 5.25 2.16
C LYS A 19 -44.43 5.25 0.63
N ARG A 20 -43.97 4.17 0.01
CA ARG A 20 -43.88 4.01 -1.45
C ARG A 20 -43.97 2.54 -1.82
N GLU A 21 -44.25 2.26 -3.09
CA GLU A 21 -44.30 0.89 -3.60
C GLU A 21 -42.90 0.27 -3.72
N GLY A 22 -42.85 -1.07 -3.65
CA GLY A 22 -41.61 -1.85 -3.77
C GLY A 22 -40.78 -1.95 -2.49
N SER A 23 -39.51 -2.32 -2.66
CA SER A 23 -38.49 -2.50 -1.62
C SER A 23 -37.13 -1.98 -2.07
N ARG A 24 -36.12 -2.01 -1.20
CA ARG A 24 -34.74 -1.61 -1.55
C ARG A 24 -34.19 -2.45 -2.69
N LEU A 25 -34.51 -3.75 -2.67
CA LEU A 25 -34.10 -4.67 -3.72
C LEU A 25 -34.73 -4.32 -5.08
N THR A 26 -36.03 -4.02 -5.12
CA THR A 26 -36.69 -3.67 -6.40
C THR A 26 -36.23 -2.32 -6.94
N ALA A 27 -36.00 -1.35 -6.06
CA ALA A 27 -35.43 -0.05 -6.44
C ALA A 27 -34.03 -0.24 -7.06
N PHE A 28 -33.16 -1.01 -6.41
CA PHE A 28 -31.85 -1.34 -6.95
C PHE A 28 -31.93 -2.01 -8.33
N GLN A 29 -32.79 -3.02 -8.48
CA GLN A 29 -32.93 -3.78 -9.72
C GLN A 29 -33.47 -2.95 -10.89
N ASN A 30 -34.47 -2.11 -10.63
CA ASN A 30 -35.21 -1.39 -11.67
C ASN A 30 -34.59 -0.03 -12.00
N GLU A 31 -33.97 0.64 -11.03
CA GLU A 31 -33.54 2.03 -11.17
C GLU A 31 -32.02 2.18 -11.15
N GLU A 32 -31.27 1.40 -10.36
CA GLU A 32 -29.83 1.64 -10.14
C GLU A 32 -28.93 0.71 -10.98
N LYS A 33 -29.32 -0.57 -11.12
CA LYS A 33 -28.45 -1.62 -11.68
C LYS A 33 -27.97 -1.32 -13.10
N SER A 34 -28.78 -0.68 -13.94
CA SER A 34 -28.43 -0.31 -15.32
C SER A 34 -27.36 0.78 -15.40
N PHE A 35 -27.22 1.61 -14.36
CA PHE A 35 -26.24 2.70 -14.30
C PHE A 35 -24.96 2.33 -13.55
N MET A 36 -24.92 1.14 -12.92
CA MET A 36 -23.74 0.69 -12.21
C MET A 36 -22.61 0.29 -13.16
N LYS A 37 -21.39 0.66 -12.78
CA LYS A 37 -20.18 0.15 -13.41
C LYS A 37 -19.93 -1.30 -12.99
N PRO A 38 -19.26 -2.11 -13.84
CA PRO A 38 -18.82 -3.44 -13.43
C PRO A 38 -17.92 -3.33 -12.19
N LEU A 39 -17.92 -4.39 -11.38
CA LEU A 39 -17.02 -4.47 -10.23
C LEU A 39 -15.57 -4.34 -10.73
N PRO A 40 -14.74 -3.48 -10.13
CA PRO A 40 -13.32 -3.41 -10.48
C PRO A 40 -12.67 -4.79 -10.38
N ALA A 41 -11.78 -5.12 -11.33
CA ALA A 41 -11.08 -6.41 -11.35
C ALA A 41 -10.22 -6.63 -10.09
N SER A 42 -9.75 -5.54 -9.49
CA SER A 42 -8.97 -5.56 -8.26
C SER A 42 -9.80 -5.05 -7.08
N PRO A 43 -9.80 -5.74 -5.93
CA PRO A 43 -10.39 -5.23 -4.70
C PRO A 43 -9.84 -3.86 -4.33
N TYR A 44 -10.65 -3.08 -3.63
CA TYR A 44 -10.18 -1.82 -3.05
C TYR A 44 -9.05 -2.09 -2.04
N GLU A 45 -7.90 -1.44 -2.24
CA GLU A 45 -6.75 -1.57 -1.35
C GLU A 45 -6.68 -0.37 -0.40
N LEU A 46 -6.67 -0.65 0.90
CA LEU A 46 -6.45 0.36 1.93
C LEU A 46 -5.01 0.86 1.87
N VAL A 47 -4.88 2.18 1.80
CA VAL A 47 -3.59 2.88 1.77
C VAL A 47 -3.47 3.82 2.96
N VAL A 48 -2.31 3.78 3.61
CA VAL A 48 -1.94 4.71 4.68
C VAL A 48 -0.81 5.59 4.16
N TRP A 49 -0.98 6.90 4.32
CA TRP A 49 0.04 7.88 3.98
C TRP A 49 0.71 8.43 5.22
N SER A 50 2.02 8.61 5.15
CA SER A 50 2.80 9.32 6.15
C SER A 50 3.89 10.15 5.47
N THR A 51 4.51 11.04 6.24
CA THR A 51 5.62 11.86 5.80
C THR A 51 6.87 11.46 6.58
N ALA A 52 8.02 11.38 5.91
CA ALA A 52 9.29 11.04 6.52
C ALA A 52 10.44 11.83 5.89
N THR A 53 11.34 12.35 6.71
CA THR A 53 12.62 12.88 6.25
C THR A 53 13.61 11.74 6.07
N VAL A 54 14.24 11.66 4.89
CA VAL A 54 15.26 10.65 4.60
C VAL A 54 16.50 10.94 5.42
N ARG A 55 16.92 9.96 6.24
CA ARG A 55 18.12 10.09 7.08
C ARG A 55 19.39 9.75 6.29
N ASN A 56 20.55 9.99 6.90
CA ASN A 56 21.86 9.70 6.31
C ASN A 56 22.09 8.22 5.93
N ASP A 57 21.31 7.30 6.50
CA ASP A 57 21.31 5.89 6.11
C ASP A 57 20.52 5.63 4.81
N TYR A 58 19.93 6.65 4.18
CA TYR A 58 19.05 6.59 3.00
C TYR A 58 17.88 5.61 3.18
N LEU A 59 17.37 5.47 4.42
CA LEU A 59 16.27 4.57 4.76
C LEU A 59 15.02 5.31 5.25
N ILE A 60 13.86 4.81 4.84
CA ILE A 60 12.53 5.10 5.40
C ILE A 60 12.00 3.89 6.18
N THR A 61 10.91 4.05 6.93
CA THR A 61 10.33 2.97 7.76
C THR A 61 8.83 2.85 7.59
N ASP A 62 8.30 1.64 7.66
CA ASP A 62 6.85 1.38 7.77
C ASP A 62 6.38 1.22 9.23
N GLY A 63 7.26 1.55 10.19
CA GLY A 63 7.09 1.35 11.63
C GLY A 63 7.67 0.04 12.16
N ILE A 64 7.94 -0.95 11.30
CA ILE A 64 8.47 -2.26 11.67
C ILE A 64 9.85 -2.48 11.03
N ASN A 65 9.92 -2.27 9.73
CA ASN A 65 11.06 -2.53 8.87
C ASN A 65 11.57 -1.24 8.21
N LYS A 66 12.86 -1.24 7.87
CA LYS A 66 13.48 -0.15 7.13
C LYS A 66 13.65 -0.51 5.66
N TYR A 67 13.41 0.46 4.79
CA TYR A 67 13.46 0.32 3.34
C TYR A 67 14.30 1.43 2.74
N SER A 68 15.15 1.10 1.78
CA SER A 68 16.00 2.10 1.11
C SER A 68 15.22 3.02 0.18
N VAL A 69 15.71 4.24 0.03
CA VAL A 69 15.33 5.20 -1.01
C VAL A 69 16.61 5.73 -1.67
N PRO A 70 16.56 6.29 -2.90
CA PRO A 70 17.73 6.87 -3.54
C PRO A 70 18.52 7.80 -2.61
N PHE A 71 19.83 7.60 -2.50
CA PHE A 71 20.68 8.34 -1.57
C PHE A 71 20.71 9.86 -1.83
N ASP A 72 20.41 10.30 -3.06
CA ASP A 72 20.29 11.72 -3.41
C ASP A 72 19.19 12.45 -2.62
N LEU A 73 18.26 11.68 -2.03
CA LEU A 73 17.16 12.22 -1.23
C LEU A 73 17.52 12.41 0.24
N ILE A 74 18.75 12.14 0.68
CA ILE A 74 19.17 12.38 2.07
C ILE A 74 18.87 13.84 2.47
N GLY A 75 18.20 14.00 3.63
CA GLY A 75 17.74 15.30 4.13
C GLY A 75 16.45 15.82 3.51
N GLN A 76 15.94 15.19 2.45
CA GLN A 76 14.67 15.56 1.82
C GLN A 76 13.48 14.92 2.53
N GLU A 77 12.33 15.59 2.45
CA GLU A 77 11.06 15.05 2.90
C GLU A 77 10.39 14.25 1.79
N VAL A 78 9.93 13.03 2.11
CA VAL A 78 9.22 12.14 1.19
C VAL A 78 7.89 11.71 1.79
N SER A 79 6.89 11.52 0.93
CA SER A 79 5.62 10.89 1.32
C SER A 79 5.76 9.37 1.19
N VAL A 80 5.44 8.64 2.24
CA VAL A 80 5.45 7.18 2.27
C VAL A 80 4.01 6.68 2.14
N ARG A 81 3.78 5.85 1.12
CA ARG A 81 2.51 5.14 0.93
C ARG A 81 2.69 3.69 1.35
N LEU A 82 1.87 3.26 2.30
CA LEU A 82 1.85 1.89 2.80
C LEU A 82 0.57 1.21 2.34
N THR A 83 0.73 0.08 1.67
CA THR A 83 -0.37 -0.84 1.38
C THR A 83 -0.27 -2.08 2.25
N SER A 84 -1.15 -3.06 2.02
CA SER A 84 -1.10 -4.36 2.69
C SER A 84 0.17 -5.15 2.34
N THR A 85 0.72 -4.92 1.15
CA THR A 85 1.83 -5.69 0.57
C THR A 85 3.01 -4.84 0.10
N THR A 86 2.90 -3.51 0.09
CA THR A 86 3.89 -2.64 -0.56
C THR A 86 4.21 -1.41 0.30
N VAL A 87 5.47 -0.99 0.27
CA VAL A 87 5.96 0.28 0.79
C VAL A 87 6.49 1.10 -0.37
N GLU A 88 5.96 2.30 -0.57
CA GLU A 88 6.37 3.19 -1.64
C GLU A 88 6.78 4.55 -1.07
N ALA A 89 7.80 5.16 -1.68
CA ALA A 89 8.24 6.50 -1.37
C ALA A 89 7.96 7.41 -2.56
N PHE A 90 7.46 8.61 -2.29
CA PHE A 90 7.17 9.64 -3.26
C PHE A 90 7.93 10.92 -2.90
N PHE A 91 8.61 11.49 -3.88
CA PHE A 91 9.26 12.80 -3.77
C PHE A 91 8.62 13.72 -4.82
N GLN A 92 8.10 14.87 -4.39
CA GLN A 92 7.44 15.84 -5.27
C GLN A 92 6.35 15.23 -6.19
N GLY A 93 5.60 14.25 -5.67
CA GLY A 93 4.54 13.56 -6.40
C GLY A 93 5.00 12.42 -7.33
N ALA A 94 6.30 12.26 -7.55
CA ALA A 94 6.87 11.15 -8.32
C ALA A 94 7.25 9.99 -7.39
N ARG A 95 6.93 8.75 -7.79
CA ARG A 95 7.36 7.56 -7.04
C ARG A 95 8.84 7.31 -7.26
N VAL A 96 9.62 7.34 -6.18
CA VAL A 96 11.09 7.19 -6.21
C VAL A 96 11.56 5.83 -5.70
N ALA A 97 10.75 5.13 -4.91
CA ALA A 97 11.04 3.77 -4.45
C ALA A 97 9.76 2.95 -4.29
N SER A 98 9.87 1.64 -4.46
CA SER A 98 8.80 0.67 -4.19
C SER A 98 9.43 -0.63 -3.70
N HIS A 99 8.91 -1.17 -2.60
CA HIS A 99 9.40 -2.39 -1.96
C HIS A 99 8.24 -3.28 -1.54
N PRO A 100 8.40 -4.61 -1.58
CA PRO A 100 7.50 -5.52 -0.88
C PRO A 100 7.50 -5.23 0.62
N ARG A 101 6.32 -5.03 1.19
CA ARG A 101 6.13 -4.82 2.62
C ARG A 101 6.21 -6.14 3.37
N LEU A 102 7.20 -6.26 4.25
CA LEU A 102 7.39 -7.47 5.05
C LEU A 102 6.70 -7.29 6.41
N LYS A 103 5.82 -8.23 6.77
CA LYS A 103 5.10 -8.21 8.06
C LYS A 103 6.00 -8.57 9.24
N LYS A 104 6.98 -9.45 9.01
CA LYS A 104 7.97 -9.85 10.02
C LYS A 104 9.09 -8.84 10.07
N LYS A 105 9.48 -8.46 11.29
CA LYS A 105 10.66 -7.61 11.51
C LYS A 105 11.91 -8.30 10.97
N GLN A 106 12.65 -7.61 10.14
CA GLN A 106 13.93 -8.02 9.60
C GLN A 106 15.06 -7.48 10.47
N HIS A 107 16.16 -8.22 10.55
CA HIS A 107 17.38 -7.76 11.22
C HIS A 107 18.11 -6.71 10.39
N THR A 108 18.09 -6.86 9.06
CA THR A 108 18.72 -5.95 8.11
C THR A 108 17.67 -5.15 7.34
N PRO A 109 18.00 -3.92 6.90
CA PRO A 109 17.13 -3.16 6.03
C PRO A 109 16.89 -3.85 4.69
N ILE A 110 15.73 -3.59 4.08
CA ILE A 110 15.42 -4.00 2.72
C ILE A 110 16.01 -2.94 1.78
N VAL A 111 17.08 -3.32 1.07
CA VAL A 111 17.85 -2.38 0.26
C VAL A 111 17.81 -2.75 -1.21
N ASN A 112 17.56 -1.76 -2.06
CA ASN A 112 17.79 -1.83 -3.50
C ASN A 112 19.21 -1.30 -3.78
N SER A 113 20.02 -2.06 -4.52
CA SER A 113 21.38 -1.65 -4.90
C SER A 113 21.39 -0.30 -5.61
N GLU A 114 20.40 -0.02 -6.46
CA GLU A 114 20.29 1.24 -7.22
C GLU A 114 20.15 2.46 -6.32
N HIS A 115 19.68 2.28 -5.09
CA HIS A 115 19.57 3.37 -4.13
C HIS A 115 20.89 3.71 -3.43
N MET A 116 21.87 2.82 -3.48
CA MET A 116 23.15 3.01 -2.79
C MET A 116 24.07 3.99 -3.53
N PRO A 117 24.86 4.81 -2.81
CA PRO A 117 25.96 5.55 -3.42
C PRO A 117 27.02 4.62 -4.01
N ASP A 118 27.68 5.02 -5.09
CA ASP A 118 28.68 4.20 -5.77
C ASP A 118 29.87 3.82 -4.87
N ASN A 119 30.29 4.72 -3.99
CA ASN A 119 31.36 4.41 -3.03
C ASN A 119 30.95 3.31 -2.04
N HIS A 120 29.68 3.30 -1.62
CA HIS A 120 29.16 2.25 -0.74
C HIS A 120 29.03 0.91 -1.49
N LYS A 121 28.57 0.94 -2.75
CA LYS A 121 28.57 -0.25 -3.62
C LYS A 121 29.96 -0.86 -3.76
N LYS A 122 30.97 -0.01 -4.07
CA LYS A 122 32.37 -0.43 -4.20
C LYS A 122 32.90 -1.04 -2.90
N TYR A 123 32.66 -0.38 -1.76
CA TYR A 123 33.08 -0.90 -0.45
C TYR A 123 32.49 -2.29 -0.16
N LEU A 124 31.21 -2.51 -0.43
CA LEU A 124 30.57 -3.81 -0.25
C LEU A 124 31.06 -4.88 -1.23
N ALA A 125 31.52 -4.48 -2.43
CA ALA A 125 32.08 -5.38 -3.42
C ALA A 125 33.51 -5.85 -3.07
N TYR A 126 34.22 -5.17 -2.17
CA TYR A 126 35.52 -5.63 -1.66
C TYR A 126 35.32 -6.85 -0.74
N SER A 127 35.33 -8.06 -1.31
CA SER A 127 35.42 -9.31 -0.56
C SER A 127 36.88 -9.65 -0.25
N LYS A 128 37.10 -10.53 0.74
CA LYS A 128 38.43 -11.00 1.17
C LYS A 128 39.25 -11.64 0.04
N GLU A 129 38.58 -12.11 -1.02
CA GLU A 129 39.17 -12.74 -2.21
C GLU A 129 39.79 -11.72 -3.18
N ALA A 130 39.41 -10.44 -3.08
CA ALA A 130 39.97 -9.36 -3.91
C ALA A 130 41.35 -8.86 -3.43
N PHE A 131 41.86 -9.41 -2.32
CA PHE A 131 43.14 -9.02 -1.70
C PHE A 131 44.26 -10.07 -1.85
N LEU A 132 43.99 -11.20 -2.52
CA LEU A 132 44.98 -12.24 -2.88
C LEU A 132 45.41 -12.09 -4.33
#